data_AF-A0AA96F7J6-F1
#
_entry.id   AF-A0AA96F7J6-F1
#
_cell.length_a   1.000
_cell.length_b   1.000
_cell.length_c   1.000
_cell.angle_alpha   90.00
_cell.angle_beta   90.00
_cell.angle_gamma   90.00
#
_symmetry.space_group_name_H-M   'P 1'
#
loop_
_entity.id
_entity.type
_entity.pdbx_description
1 polymer ?
#
loop_
_entity_poly.entity_id
_entity_poly.type
_entity_poly.pdbx_seq_one_letter_code
_entity_poly.pdbx_strand_id
1 'polypeptide(L)'
;MNLTTLIFYLKAHGLNWGTREHRRTSVIAFQEAFTWWDLKVDGIPGAETLKAFKHGAKFGHRISPHFKISEFRCACGGKYGHHRNEVHVHRDLVRVLERVRARHYPHGLGITNGWRCAGYNRAVHGIAGSAHTVGRAADIPRRAAPKTFTGLGAHGIGYKASHGLVTHVDVATNLPTDHIFREDY
;
A
#
# COMPACT_ATOMS: atom_id res chain seq x y z
N MET A 1 -1.92 -12.34 -21.54
CA MET A 1 -2.73 -11.35 -22.28
C MET A 1 -1.86 -10.59 -23.29
N ASN A 2 -2.44 -9.95 -24.32
CA ASN A 2 -1.66 -9.13 -25.27
C ASN A 2 -1.22 -7.78 -24.67
N LEU A 3 -0.23 -7.13 -25.29
CA LEU A 3 0.40 -5.91 -24.77
C LEU A 3 -0.57 -4.73 -24.66
N THR A 4 -1.44 -4.53 -25.66
CA THR A 4 -2.43 -3.44 -25.67
C THR A 4 -3.39 -3.54 -24.48
N THR A 5 -3.88 -4.75 -24.20
CA THR A 5 -4.77 -5.04 -23.06
C THR A 5 -4.06 -4.79 -21.74
N LEU A 6 -2.79 -5.22 -21.62
CA LEU A 6 -2.00 -4.99 -20.43
C LEU A 6 -1.81 -3.49 -20.16
N ILE A 7 -1.39 -2.73 -21.18
CA ILE A 7 -1.19 -1.27 -21.05
C ILE A 7 -2.49 -0.58 -20.66
N PHE A 8 -3.63 -0.98 -21.24
CA PHE A 8 -4.94 -0.44 -20.87
C PHE A 8 -5.22 -0.60 -19.38
N TYR A 9 -5.09 -1.80 -18.82
CA TYR A 9 -5.37 -2.02 -17.39
C TYR A 9 -4.34 -1.37 -16.47
N LEU A 10 -3.06 -1.40 -16.82
CA LEU A 10 -2.04 -0.70 -16.02
C LEU A 10 -2.33 0.81 -15.94
N LYS A 11 -2.68 1.44 -17.07
CA LYS A 11 -3.12 2.85 -17.09
C LYS A 11 -4.36 3.08 -16.21
N ALA A 12 -5.38 2.24 -16.36
CA ALA A 12 -6.63 2.37 -15.62
C ALA A 12 -6.46 2.25 -14.09
N HIS A 13 -5.51 1.42 -13.65
CA HIS A 13 -5.13 1.30 -12.24
C HIS A 13 -4.10 2.34 -11.76
N GLY A 14 -3.67 3.25 -12.64
CA GLY A 14 -2.71 4.31 -12.31
C GLY A 14 -1.29 3.80 -12.07
N LEU A 15 -0.92 2.71 -12.75
CA LEU A 15 0.39 2.04 -12.68
C LEU A 15 1.26 2.37 -13.90
N ASN A 16 2.55 2.12 -13.76
CA ASN A 16 3.53 2.32 -14.84
C ASN A 16 3.40 1.29 -15.97
N TRP A 17 3.52 1.76 -17.21
CA TRP A 17 3.30 0.93 -18.40
C TRP A 17 4.34 1.13 -19.52
N GLY A 18 5.26 2.09 -19.36
CA GLY A 18 6.17 2.55 -20.42
C GLY A 18 7.14 1.49 -20.94
N THR A 19 8.07 1.03 -20.12
CA THR A 19 9.07 0.01 -20.50
C THR A 19 8.59 -1.40 -20.17
N ARG A 20 9.29 -2.43 -20.69
CA ARG A 20 8.99 -3.84 -20.33
C ARG A 20 9.14 -4.07 -18.83
N GLU A 21 10.17 -3.49 -18.23
CA GLU A 21 10.43 -3.55 -16.80
C GLU A 21 9.30 -2.89 -16.00
N HIS A 22 8.91 -1.65 -16.36
CA HIS A 22 7.78 -0.94 -15.74
C HIS A 22 6.50 -1.77 -15.73
N ARG A 23 6.19 -2.45 -16.84
CA ARG A 23 5.01 -3.33 -16.93
C ARG A 23 5.16 -4.54 -16.01
N ARG A 24 6.33 -5.18 -15.99
CA ARG A 24 6.58 -6.35 -15.13
C ARG A 24 6.47 -5.99 -13.66
N THR A 25 7.13 -4.90 -13.22
CA THR A 25 7.08 -4.46 -11.82
C THR A 25 5.68 -4.01 -11.41
N SER A 26 4.94 -3.35 -12.31
CA SER A 26 3.54 -2.98 -12.04
C SER A 26 2.61 -4.18 -11.94
N VAL A 27 2.83 -5.23 -12.73
CA VAL A 27 2.09 -6.49 -12.60
C VAL A 27 2.40 -7.16 -11.26
N ILE A 28 3.67 -7.20 -10.85
CA ILE A 28 4.08 -7.72 -9.54
C ILE A 28 3.38 -6.94 -8.41
N ALA A 29 3.45 -5.62 -8.44
CA ALA A 29 2.80 -4.76 -7.43
C ALA A 29 1.29 -5.00 -7.39
N PHE A 30 0.63 -5.12 -8.54
CA PHE A 30 -0.80 -5.41 -8.58
C PHE A 30 -1.13 -6.81 -8.03
N GLN A 31 -0.37 -7.84 -8.42
CA GLN A 31 -0.55 -9.21 -7.92
C GLN A 31 -0.35 -9.30 -6.39
N GLU A 32 0.64 -8.59 -5.88
CA GLU A 32 0.94 -8.51 -4.45
C GLU A 32 -0.21 -7.81 -3.70
N ALA A 33 -0.68 -6.67 -4.21
CA ALA A 33 -1.66 -5.83 -3.52
C ALA A 33 -3.11 -6.31 -3.60
N PHE A 34 -3.45 -7.12 -4.60
CA PHE A 34 -4.84 -7.54 -4.84
C PHE A 34 -5.32 -8.50 -3.76
N THR A 35 -6.50 -8.22 -3.19
CA THR A 35 -6.99 -8.89 -1.96
C THR A 35 -8.40 -9.46 -2.07
N TRP A 36 -9.07 -9.31 -3.21
CA TRP A 36 -10.34 -10.01 -3.44
C TRP A 36 -10.15 -11.54 -3.51
N TRP A 37 -8.97 -11.97 -3.95
CA TRP A 37 -8.41 -13.31 -3.79
C TRP A 37 -6.90 -13.24 -3.98
N ASP A 38 -6.19 -14.32 -3.66
CA ASP A 38 -4.75 -14.33 -3.67
C ASP A 38 -4.21 -14.69 -5.05
N LEU A 39 -3.45 -13.78 -5.63
CA LEU A 39 -2.74 -14.00 -6.88
C LEU A 39 -1.33 -14.54 -6.61
N LYS A 40 -0.86 -15.40 -7.50
CA LYS A 40 0.57 -15.71 -7.58
C LYS A 40 1.32 -14.45 -8.02
N VAL A 41 2.41 -14.15 -7.32
CA VAL A 41 3.25 -12.97 -7.57
C VAL A 41 4.44 -13.40 -8.42
N ASP A 42 4.29 -13.31 -9.74
CA ASP A 42 5.28 -13.78 -10.72
C ASP A 42 5.60 -12.74 -11.81
N GLY A 43 4.87 -11.63 -11.83
CA GLY A 43 4.98 -10.60 -12.86
C GLY A 43 4.47 -11.06 -14.23
N ILE A 44 3.71 -12.16 -14.28
CA ILE A 44 3.14 -12.72 -15.50
C ILE A 44 1.67 -12.27 -15.62
N PRO A 45 1.31 -11.47 -16.64
CA PRO A 45 -0.06 -11.02 -16.86
C PRO A 45 -0.91 -12.11 -17.54
N GLY A 46 -1.07 -13.24 -16.83
CA GLY A 46 -1.84 -14.41 -17.24
C GLY A 46 -3.36 -14.24 -17.09
N ALA A 47 -4.10 -15.34 -17.19
CA ALA A 47 -5.56 -15.34 -17.11
C ALA A 47 -6.07 -14.83 -15.76
N GLU A 48 -5.46 -15.25 -14.65
CA GLU A 48 -5.85 -14.83 -13.30
C GLU A 48 -5.59 -13.34 -13.06
N THR A 49 -4.43 -12.83 -13.48
CA THR A 49 -4.14 -11.39 -13.43
C THR A 49 -5.14 -10.58 -14.26
N LEU A 50 -5.55 -11.09 -15.44
CA LEU A 50 -6.58 -10.44 -16.26
C LEU A 50 -7.96 -10.45 -15.58
N LYS A 51 -8.35 -11.56 -14.95
CA LYS A 51 -9.59 -11.65 -14.17
C LYS A 51 -9.58 -10.62 -13.02
N ALA A 52 -8.46 -10.50 -12.31
CA ALA A 52 -8.31 -9.54 -11.23
C ALA A 52 -8.35 -8.08 -11.71
N PHE A 53 -7.69 -7.75 -12.83
CA PHE A 53 -7.81 -6.42 -13.44
C PHE A 53 -9.25 -6.08 -13.82
N LYS A 54 -9.97 -7.02 -14.45
CA LYS A 54 -11.39 -6.85 -14.81
C LYS A 54 -12.26 -6.65 -13.57
N HIS A 55 -12.02 -7.45 -12.53
CA HIS A 55 -12.73 -7.33 -11.27
C HIS A 55 -12.48 -5.96 -10.65
N GLY A 56 -11.21 -5.56 -10.49
CA GLY A 56 -10.87 -4.25 -9.98
C GLY A 56 -11.52 -3.12 -10.78
N ALA A 57 -11.51 -3.19 -12.12
CA ALA A 57 -12.17 -2.20 -12.99
C ALA A 57 -13.68 -2.09 -12.72
N LYS A 58 -14.38 -3.21 -12.51
CA LYS A 58 -15.80 -3.23 -12.11
C LYS A 58 -16.04 -2.51 -10.78
N PHE A 59 -15.07 -2.53 -9.87
CA PHE A 59 -15.13 -1.89 -8.55
C PHE A 59 -14.39 -0.54 -8.50
N GLY A 60 -14.28 0.16 -9.63
CA GLY A 60 -13.66 1.49 -9.70
C GLY A 60 -12.13 1.46 -9.61
N HIS A 61 -11.53 0.44 -10.22
CA HIS A 61 -10.08 0.17 -10.26
C HIS A 61 -9.45 -0.14 -8.90
N ARG A 62 -10.23 -0.73 -7.99
CA ARG A 62 -9.79 -1.09 -6.64
C ARG A 62 -9.13 -2.47 -6.57
N ILE A 63 -8.22 -2.62 -5.62
CA ILE A 63 -7.51 -3.88 -5.29
C ILE A 63 -8.09 -4.59 -4.06
N SER A 64 -8.98 -3.90 -3.35
CA SER A 64 -9.76 -4.37 -2.21
C SER A 64 -11.13 -3.69 -2.25
N PRO A 65 -12.05 -3.95 -1.29
CA PRO A 65 -13.34 -3.26 -1.25
C PRO A 65 -13.24 -1.72 -1.27
N HIS A 66 -12.22 -1.13 -0.64
CA HIS A 66 -12.15 0.33 -0.47
C HIS A 66 -10.92 0.99 -1.08
N PHE A 67 -9.80 0.28 -1.29
CA PHE A 67 -8.54 0.89 -1.71
C PHE A 67 -8.20 0.67 -3.19
N LYS A 68 -7.65 1.71 -3.81
CA LYS A 68 -6.94 1.63 -5.09
C LYS A 68 -5.44 1.50 -4.82
N ILE A 69 -4.74 0.74 -5.66
CA ILE A 69 -3.29 0.60 -5.56
C ILE A 69 -2.55 1.94 -5.66
N SER A 70 -3.12 2.87 -6.42
CA SER A 70 -2.60 4.22 -6.64
C SER A 70 -2.52 5.08 -5.37
N GLU A 71 -3.28 4.74 -4.32
CA GLU A 71 -3.23 5.42 -3.01
C GLU A 71 -1.94 5.13 -2.25
N PHE A 72 -1.21 4.07 -2.62
CA PHE A 72 0.03 3.65 -1.97
C PHE A 72 1.30 4.16 -2.65
N ARG A 73 1.17 5.02 -3.67
CA ARG A 73 2.32 5.64 -4.34
C ARG A 73 3.16 6.46 -3.37
N CYS A 74 4.43 6.61 -3.71
CA CYS A 74 5.31 7.54 -3.02
C CYS A 74 4.79 8.98 -3.12
N ALA A 75 4.52 9.59 -1.96
CA ALA A 75 3.99 10.94 -1.86
C ALA A 75 4.96 12.02 -2.39
N CYS A 76 6.24 11.70 -2.59
CA CYS A 76 7.18 12.68 -3.14
C CYS A 76 6.94 13.00 -4.63
N GLY A 77 6.06 12.27 -5.31
CA GLY A 77 5.69 12.55 -6.70
C GLY A 77 6.86 12.46 -7.70
N GLY A 78 7.91 11.73 -7.35
CA GLY A 78 9.15 11.63 -8.14
C GLY A 78 10.19 12.72 -7.85
N LYS A 79 10.00 13.57 -6.82
CA LYS A 79 10.97 14.61 -6.43
C LYS A 79 12.38 14.06 -6.18
N TYR A 80 12.48 12.83 -5.67
CA TYR A 80 13.75 12.18 -5.32
C TYR A 80 14.13 11.03 -6.27
N GLY A 81 13.60 11.00 -7.50
CA GLY A 81 13.99 10.03 -8.53
C GLY A 81 12.89 9.69 -9.55
N HIS A 82 13.24 8.89 -10.54
CA HIS A 82 12.35 8.51 -11.66
C HIS A 82 11.41 7.33 -11.33
N HIS A 83 10.57 7.48 -10.31
CA HIS A 83 9.63 6.45 -9.85
C HIS A 83 8.16 6.95 -9.84
N ARG A 84 7.82 7.94 -10.68
CA ARG A 84 6.43 8.40 -10.81
C ARG A 84 5.55 7.20 -11.17
N ASN A 85 4.44 7.02 -10.44
CA ASN A 85 3.51 5.89 -10.56
C ASN A 85 4.06 4.50 -10.21
N GLU A 86 5.26 4.42 -9.62
CA GLU A 86 5.71 3.19 -8.98
C GLU A 86 4.99 3.04 -7.63
N VAL A 87 4.58 1.80 -7.34
CA VAL A 87 3.87 1.43 -6.13
C VAL A 87 4.45 0.11 -5.62
N HIS A 88 4.66 0.04 -4.31
CA HIS A 88 4.91 -1.20 -3.59
C HIS A 88 3.93 -1.28 -2.43
N VAL A 89 3.12 -2.32 -2.36
CA VAL A 89 2.23 -2.54 -1.23
C VAL A 89 1.98 -4.03 -1.05
N HIS A 90 2.19 -4.52 0.17
CA HIS A 90 2.02 -5.92 0.53
C HIS A 90 0.55 -6.25 0.80
N ARG A 91 0.11 -7.46 0.43
CA ARG A 91 -1.29 -7.89 0.59
C ARG A 91 -1.82 -7.74 2.01
N ASP A 92 -1.03 -8.16 2.98
CA ASP A 92 -1.43 -8.15 4.39
C ASP A 92 -1.64 -6.74 4.93
N LEU A 93 -0.88 -5.76 4.44
CA LEU A 93 -1.11 -4.35 4.79
C LEU A 93 -2.49 -3.91 4.31
N VAL A 94 -2.87 -4.23 3.07
CA VAL A 94 -4.19 -3.89 2.53
C VAL A 94 -5.31 -4.55 3.34
N ARG A 95 -5.15 -5.82 3.73
CA ARG A 95 -6.12 -6.53 4.59
C ARG A 95 -6.25 -5.90 5.97
N VAL A 96 -5.13 -5.51 6.59
CA VAL A 96 -5.14 -4.79 7.88
C VAL A 96 -5.85 -3.44 7.72
N LEU A 97 -5.55 -2.70 6.66
CA LEU A 97 -6.17 -1.40 6.39
C LEU A 97 -7.67 -1.49 6.15
N GLU A 98 -8.19 -2.56 5.55
CA GLU A 98 -9.63 -2.81 5.45
C GLU A 98 -10.28 -2.97 6.84
N ARG A 99 -9.64 -3.72 7.74
CA ARG A 99 -10.12 -3.87 9.13
C ARG A 99 -10.02 -2.55 9.92
N VAL A 100 -8.92 -1.82 9.76
CA VAL A 100 -8.74 -0.48 10.34
C VAL A 100 -9.81 0.47 9.84
N ARG A 101 -10.08 0.49 8.53
CA ARG A 101 -11.13 1.31 7.93
C ARG A 101 -12.49 0.98 8.55
N ALA A 102 -12.85 -0.30 8.61
CA ALA A 102 -14.13 -0.74 9.17
C ALA A 102 -14.30 -0.31 10.63
N ARG A 103 -13.23 -0.41 11.44
CA ARG A 103 -13.27 -0.10 12.87
C ARG A 103 -13.27 1.40 13.17
N HIS A 104 -12.43 2.17 12.48
CA HIS A 104 -12.09 3.54 12.87
C HIS A 104 -12.52 4.61 11.86
N TYR A 105 -12.73 4.23 10.59
CA TYR A 105 -12.98 5.15 9.49
C TYR A 105 -14.19 4.72 8.64
N PRO A 106 -15.39 4.58 9.24
CA PRO A 106 -16.57 4.06 8.52
C PRO A 106 -16.91 4.87 7.27
N HIS A 107 -16.63 6.18 7.28
CA HIS A 107 -16.87 7.12 6.18
C HIS A 107 -15.74 7.21 5.15
N GLY A 108 -14.61 6.52 5.36
CA GLY A 108 -13.49 6.50 4.44
C GLY A 108 -12.15 6.69 5.12
N LEU A 109 -11.17 5.87 4.71
CA LEU A 109 -9.78 5.94 5.11
C LEU A 109 -8.95 6.26 3.87
N GLY A 110 -8.39 7.47 3.80
CA GLY A 110 -7.39 7.82 2.79
C GLY A 110 -5.99 7.51 3.30
N ILE A 111 -5.12 6.99 2.44
CA ILE A 111 -3.72 6.76 2.77
C ILE A 111 -2.94 8.08 2.65
N THR A 112 -2.32 8.53 3.75
CA THR A 112 -1.53 9.77 3.77
C THR A 112 -0.16 9.54 3.13
N ASN A 113 0.49 8.43 3.49
CA ASN A 113 1.72 7.97 2.85
C ASN A 113 1.71 6.45 2.76
N GLY A 114 1.91 5.90 1.56
CA GLY A 114 2.13 4.46 1.36
C GLY A 114 3.62 4.14 1.29
N TRP A 115 4.05 3.56 0.18
CA TRP A 115 5.47 3.29 -0.05
C TRP A 115 6.31 4.57 -0.09
N ARG A 116 7.54 4.52 0.42
CA ARG A 116 8.50 5.63 0.34
C ARG A 116 9.74 5.18 -0.43
N CYS A 117 10.09 5.92 -1.48
CA CYS A 117 11.40 5.75 -2.11
C CYS A 117 12.51 6.16 -1.12
N ALA A 118 13.73 5.64 -1.31
CA ALA A 118 14.83 5.89 -0.38
C ALA A 118 15.12 7.38 -0.15
N GLY A 119 15.04 8.19 -1.19
CA GLY A 119 15.24 9.65 -1.08
C GLY A 119 14.14 10.35 -0.27
N TYR A 120 12.87 9.95 -0.46
CA TYR A 120 11.79 10.52 0.33
C TYR A 120 11.85 10.07 1.79
N ASN A 121 12.17 8.79 2.04
CA ASN A 121 12.35 8.28 3.39
C ASN A 121 13.40 9.09 4.17
N ARG A 122 14.56 9.37 3.56
CA ARG A 122 15.58 10.23 4.17
C ARG A 122 15.09 11.65 4.40
N ALA A 123 14.37 12.23 3.45
CA ALA A 123 13.88 13.60 3.53
C ALA A 123 12.86 13.82 4.65
N VAL A 124 12.16 12.77 5.09
CA VAL A 124 11.24 12.81 6.24
C VAL A 124 11.86 12.21 7.50
N HIS A 125 13.19 12.10 7.55
CA HIS A 125 13.95 11.52 8.67
C HIS A 125 13.53 10.08 9.04
N GLY A 126 13.02 9.33 8.07
CA GLY A 126 12.65 7.93 8.25
C GLY A 126 13.87 7.04 8.52
N ILE A 127 13.69 6.04 9.37
CA ILE A 127 14.74 5.10 9.76
C ILE A 127 15.19 4.22 8.59
N ALA A 128 16.41 3.71 8.68
CA ALA A 128 16.88 2.62 7.82
C ALA A 128 16.03 1.36 8.08
N GLY A 129 15.70 0.63 7.01
CA GLY A 129 14.84 -0.55 7.11
C GLY A 129 13.36 -0.25 7.44
N SER A 130 12.90 0.99 7.30
CA SER A 130 11.49 1.34 7.51
C SER A 130 10.56 0.47 6.66
N ALA A 131 9.47 -0.02 7.25
CA ALA A 131 8.47 -0.81 6.54
C ALA A 131 7.82 -0.06 5.34
N HIS A 132 7.86 1.28 5.32
CA HIS A 132 7.44 2.07 4.17
C HIS A 132 8.29 1.81 2.92
N THR A 133 9.60 1.55 3.06
CA THR A 133 10.49 1.41 1.88
C THR A 133 10.29 0.08 1.15
N VAL A 134 9.61 -0.88 1.80
CA VAL A 134 9.28 -2.20 1.26
C VAL A 134 7.76 -2.40 1.07
N GLY A 135 6.96 -1.33 1.18
CA GLY A 135 5.51 -1.39 0.94
C GLY A 135 4.72 -2.14 2.02
N ARG A 136 5.27 -2.25 3.24
CA ARG A 136 4.62 -2.95 4.37
C ARG A 136 4.05 -1.99 5.43
N ALA A 137 4.12 -0.68 5.21
CA ALA A 137 3.53 0.32 6.09
C ALA A 137 2.69 1.36 5.33
N ALA A 138 1.75 1.96 6.06
CA ALA A 138 0.98 3.10 5.62
C ALA A 138 0.77 4.09 6.78
N ASP A 139 0.87 5.37 6.47
CA ASP A 139 0.42 6.43 7.35
C ASP A 139 -1.06 6.74 7.09
N ILE A 140 -1.79 6.99 8.17
CA ILE A 140 -3.24 7.19 8.17
C ILE A 140 -3.65 8.48 8.90
N PRO A 141 -4.81 9.08 8.58
CA PRO A 141 -5.30 10.26 9.27
C PRO A 141 -5.56 9.96 10.75
N ARG A 142 -5.18 10.86 11.66
CA ARG A 142 -5.41 10.72 13.10
C ARG A 142 -6.89 10.50 13.43
N ARG A 143 -7.22 9.48 14.23
CA ARG A 143 -8.61 9.19 14.63
C ARG A 143 -8.79 8.58 16.00
N ALA A 144 -7.98 7.59 16.36
CA ALA A 144 -8.17 6.80 17.57
C ALA A 144 -6.85 6.42 18.24
N ALA A 145 -6.93 6.05 19.52
CA ALA A 145 -5.78 5.70 20.35
C ALA A 145 -5.22 4.29 20.00
N PRO A 146 -3.92 4.04 20.22
CA PRO A 146 -3.23 2.82 19.75
C PRO A 146 -3.85 1.50 20.21
N LYS A 147 -4.28 1.43 21.48
CA LYS A 147 -4.89 0.21 22.04
C LYS A 147 -6.14 -0.25 21.28
N THR A 148 -6.80 0.63 20.54
CA THR A 148 -8.00 0.29 19.76
C THR A 148 -7.69 -0.35 18.41
N PHE A 149 -6.41 -0.42 18.02
CA PHE A 149 -5.92 -1.05 16.79
C PHE A 149 -5.41 -2.48 17.01
N THR A 150 -5.25 -2.90 18.27
CA THR A 150 -4.79 -4.25 18.59
C THR A 150 -5.81 -5.31 18.14
N GLY A 151 -5.33 -6.48 17.72
CA GLY A 151 -6.18 -7.55 17.18
C GLY A 151 -6.67 -7.31 15.75
N LEU A 152 -6.29 -6.19 15.12
CA LEU A 152 -6.56 -5.96 13.69
C LEU A 152 -5.50 -6.60 12.78
N GLY A 153 -4.52 -7.31 13.36
CA GLY A 153 -3.44 -7.99 12.62
C GLY A 153 -2.31 -7.06 12.16
N ALA A 154 -2.26 -5.85 12.69
CA ALA A 154 -1.08 -4.99 12.53
C ALA A 154 0.09 -5.57 13.33
N HIS A 155 1.31 -5.37 12.83
CA HIS A 155 2.52 -5.64 13.60
C HIS A 155 2.96 -4.38 14.30
N GLY A 156 3.27 -3.31 13.57
CA GLY A 156 3.51 -1.99 14.16
C GLY A 156 2.27 -1.11 14.20
N ILE A 157 2.05 -0.47 15.35
CA ILE A 157 1.02 0.56 15.59
C ILE A 157 1.72 1.81 16.12
N GLY A 158 2.04 2.73 15.22
CA GLY A 158 2.77 3.96 15.54
C GLY A 158 1.83 5.11 15.89
N TYR A 159 2.18 5.88 16.93
CA TYR A 159 1.45 7.07 17.35
C TYR A 159 2.40 8.21 17.72
N LYS A 160 1.92 9.46 17.62
CA LYS A 160 2.68 10.63 18.07
C LYS A 160 2.22 11.09 19.45
N ALA A 161 3.16 11.41 20.34
CA ALA A 161 2.81 11.82 21.70
C ALA A 161 2.13 13.19 21.76
N SER A 162 2.35 14.05 20.75
CA SER A 162 1.72 15.37 20.67
C SER A 162 0.18 15.32 20.68
N HIS A 163 -0.40 14.21 20.24
CA HIS A 163 -1.86 14.02 20.25
C HIS A 163 -2.33 12.63 20.72
N GLY A 164 -1.43 11.66 20.93
CA GLY A 164 -1.76 10.33 21.45
C GLY A 164 -2.58 9.45 20.50
N LEU A 165 -2.61 9.78 19.21
CA LEU A 165 -3.43 9.07 18.20
C LEU A 165 -2.54 8.36 17.18
N VAL A 166 -3.03 7.24 16.66
CA VAL A 166 -2.34 6.46 15.63
C VAL A 166 -2.18 7.28 14.36
N THR A 167 -0.96 7.23 13.82
CA THR A 167 -0.59 7.83 12.53
C THR A 167 0.01 6.82 11.58
N HIS A 168 0.44 5.65 12.07
CA HIS A 168 1.15 4.64 11.30
C HIS A 168 0.66 3.24 11.62
N VAL A 169 0.54 2.43 10.58
CA VAL A 169 0.22 1.00 10.67
C VAL A 169 1.14 0.23 9.72
N ASP A 170 1.74 -0.84 10.21
CA ASP A 170 2.56 -1.74 9.40
C ASP A 170 2.28 -3.22 9.65
N VAL A 171 2.81 -4.06 8.77
CA VAL A 171 2.85 -5.52 8.86
C VAL A 171 4.30 -6.04 8.79
N ALA A 172 5.23 -5.31 9.41
CA ALA A 172 6.65 -5.66 9.43
C ALA A 172 6.87 -6.99 10.17
N THR A 173 7.53 -7.95 9.53
CA THR A 173 7.67 -9.32 10.06
C THR A 173 8.71 -9.46 11.17
N ASN A 174 9.50 -8.43 11.42
CA ASN A 174 10.51 -8.37 12.48
C ASN A 174 9.95 -7.88 13.82
N LEU A 175 8.68 -7.48 13.88
CA LEU A 175 7.99 -7.06 15.10
C LEU A 175 6.95 -8.11 15.51
N PRO A 176 6.70 -8.28 16.83
CA PRO A 176 5.54 -9.03 17.27
C PRO A 176 4.24 -8.34 16.81
N THR A 177 3.15 -9.11 16.70
CA THR A 177 1.82 -8.54 16.44
C THR A 177 1.44 -7.53 17.52
N ASP A 178 0.69 -6.49 17.14
CA ASP A 178 0.20 -5.44 18.04
C ASP A 178 1.28 -4.65 18.80
N HIS A 179 2.50 -4.56 18.25
CA HIS A 179 3.58 -3.73 18.79
C HIS A 179 3.23 -2.24 18.67
N ILE A 180 2.90 -1.62 19.80
CA ILE A 180 2.63 -0.18 19.90
C ILE A 180 3.93 0.56 20.18
N PHE A 181 4.23 1.59 19.38
CA PHE A 181 5.43 2.42 19.55
C PHE A 181 5.15 3.90 19.27
N ARG A 182 6.00 4.76 19.83
CA ARG A 182 5.93 6.22 19.65
C ARG A 182 6.77 6.63 18.44
N GLU A 183 6.20 7.44 17.55
CA GLU A 183 6.80 7.93 16.30
C GLU A 183 7.34 9.37 16.41
N ASP A 184 8.03 9.65 17.51
CA ASP A 184 8.61 10.96 17.75
C ASP A 184 10.05 10.95 17.25
N TYR A 185 10.19 11.07 15.92
CA TYR A 185 11.45 11.32 15.22
C TYR A 185 11.67 12.82 15.01
#